data_AF-A0A2A2VKV8-F1
#
_entry.id   AF-A0A2A2VKV8-F1
#
_cell.length_a   1.000
_cell.length_b   1.000
_cell.length_c   1.000
_cell.angle_alpha   90.00
_cell.angle_beta   90.00
_cell.angle_gamma   90.00
#
_symmetry.space_group_name_H-M   'P 1'
#
loop_
_entity.id
_entity.type
_entity.pdbx_description
1 polymer ?
#
loop_
_entity_poly.entity_id
_entity_poly.type
_entity_poly.pdbx_seq_one_letter_code
_entity_poly.pdbx_strand_id
1 'polypeptide(L)' 'MTDEQTVRLRARDDNIGRYRRLLQTQISDVEQIYIQSRFAEERKAFTAVGSITIATRATQ' A
#
# COMPACT_ATOMS: atom_id res chain seq x y z
N MET A 1 -4.70 -0.26 17.67
CA MET A 1 -5.02 -0.51 16.26
C MET A 1 -6.49 -0.86 16.21
N THR A 2 -7.32 -0.06 15.54
CA THR A 2 -8.74 -0.40 15.40
C THR A 2 -8.93 -1.49 14.34
N ASP A 3 -10.04 -2.20 14.36
CA ASP A 3 -10.37 -3.19 13.33
C ASP A 3 -10.36 -2.56 11.94
N GLU A 4 -10.84 -1.32 11.83
CA GLU A 4 -10.80 -0.53 10.60
C GLU A 4 -9.36 -0.26 10.12
N GLN A 5 -8.43 0.11 11.00
CA GLN A 5 -7.03 0.30 10.64
C GLN A 5 -6.39 -1.01 10.16
N THR A 6 -6.76 -2.14 10.77
CA THR A 6 -6.29 -3.48 10.39
C THR A 6 -6.82 -3.88 9.01
N VAL A 7 -8.11 -3.67 8.75
CA VAL A 7 -8.75 -3.93 7.46
C VAL A 7 -8.12 -3.06 6.36
N ARG A 8 -7.90 -1.77 6.65
CA ARG A 8 -7.23 -0.85 5.71
C ARG A 8 -5.79 -1.27 5.41
N LEU A 9 -5.03 -1.75 6.41
CA LEU A 9 -3.67 -2.26 6.21
C LEU A 9 -3.65 -3.49 5.31
N ARG A 10 -4.55 -4.45 5.55
CA ARG A 10 -4.67 -5.67 4.72
C ARG A 10 -5.02 -5.32 3.27
N ALA A 11 -6.02 -4.47 3.06
CA ALA A 11 -6.41 -4.04 1.72
C ALA A 11 -5.26 -3.34 0.96
N ARG A 12 -4.42 -2.58 1.66
CA ARG A 12 -3.24 -1.95 1.06
C ARG A 12 -2.16 -2.97 0.69
N ASP A 13 -1.90 -3.94 1.55
CA ASP A 13 -0.95 -5.03 1.26
C ASP A 13 -1.39 -5.86 0.05
N ASP A 14 -2.69 -6.18 -0.03
CA ASP A 14 -3.29 -6.87 -1.17
C ASP A 14 -3.13 -6.06 -2.47
N ASN A 15 -3.38 -4.75 -2.42
CA ASN A 15 -3.22 -3.85 -3.56
C ASN A 15 -1.76 -3.75 -4.01
N ILE A 16 -0.80 -3.66 -3.07
CA ILE A 16 0.64 -3.67 -3.36
C ILE A 16 1.02 -4.97 -4.09
N GLY A 17 0.56 -6.12 -3.59
CA GLY A 17 0.80 -7.41 -4.23
C GLY A 17 0.16 -7.52 -5.62
N ARG A 18 -1.03 -6.95 -5.81
CA ARG A 18 -1.71 -6.90 -7.11
C ARG A 18 -0.95 -6.04 -8.11
N TYR A 19 -0.57 -4.82 -7.74
CA TYR A 19 0.18 -3.92 -8.63
C TYR A 19 1.56 -4.48 -8.99
N ARG A 20 2.25 -5.12 -8.04
CA ARG A 20 3.51 -5.82 -8.33
C ARG A 20 3.33 -6.90 -9.40
N ARG A 21 2.25 -7.69 -9.33
CA ARG A 21 1.95 -8.71 -10.34
C ARG A 21 1.59 -8.10 -11.69
N LEU A 22 0.79 -7.03 -11.72
CA LEU A 22 0.43 -6.35 -12.98
C LEU A 22 1.65 -5.80 -13.71
N LEU A 23 2.62 -5.22 -12.99
CA LEU A 23 3.89 -4.73 -13.56
C LEU A 23 4.78 -5.83 -14.14
N GLN A 24 4.50 -7.11 -13.85
CA GLN A 24 5.22 -8.26 -14.41
C GLN A 24 4.55 -8.82 -15.68
N THR A 25 3.42 -8.25 -16.10
CA THR A 25 2.67 -8.68 -17.29
C THR A 25 2.92 -7.75 -18.48
N GLN A 26 2.46 -8.15 -19.67
CA GLN A 26 2.47 -7.27 -20.83
C GLN A 26 1.33 -6.24 -20.70
N ILE A 27 1.71 -4.99 -20.45
CA ILE A 27 0.82 -3.84 -20.33
C ILE A 27 1.41 -2.68 -21.14
N SER A 28 0.56 -1.75 -21.56
CA SER A 28 1.00 -0.55 -22.28
C SER A 28 1.78 0.41 -21.38
N ASP A 29 2.56 1.30 -22.00
CA ASP A 29 3.33 2.32 -21.28
C ASP A 29 2.43 3.21 -20.39
N VAL A 30 1.23 3.54 -20.88
CA VAL A 30 0.25 4.35 -20.14
C VAL A 30 -0.23 3.60 -18.90
N GLU A 31 -0.56 2.32 -19.03
CA GLU A 31 -0.93 1.47 -17.89
C GLU A 31 0.23 1.31 -16.91
N GLN A 32 1.45 1.18 -17.41
CA GLN A 32 2.63 1.04 -16.58
C GLN A 32 2.88 2.30 -15.74
N ILE A 33 2.75 3.50 -16.31
CA ILE A 33 2.90 4.78 -15.59
C ILE A 33 1.80 4.90 -14.52
N TYR A 34 0.56 4.58 -14.88
CA TYR A 34 -0.56 4.62 -13.96
C TYR A 34 -0.36 3.64 -12.78
N ILE A 35 -0.02 2.38 -13.07
CA ILE A 35 0.19 1.35 -12.05
C ILE A 35 1.37 1.69 -11.15
N GLN A 36 2.47 2.20 -11.69
CA GLN A 36 3.62 2.64 -10.88
C GLN A 36 3.26 3.77 -9.91
N SER A 37 2.48 4.75 -10.38
CA SER A 37 2.00 5.87 -9.54
C SER A 37 1.12 5.35 -8.40
N ARG A 38 0.14 4.49 -8.71
CA ARG A 38 -0.73 3.84 -7.71
C ARG A 38 0.07 2.97 -6.74
N PHE A 39 1.03 2.20 -7.23
CA PHE A 39 1.89 1.36 -6.39
C PHE A 39 2.72 2.18 -5.39
N ALA A 40 3.24 3.34 -5.82
CA ALA A 40 3.97 4.25 -4.94
C ALA A 40 3.06 4.89 -3.88
N GLU A 41 1.83 5.25 -4.24
CA GLU A 41 0.83 5.77 -3.30
C GLU A 41 0.47 4.74 -2.22
N GLU A 42 0.17 3.50 -2.61
CA GLU A 42 -0.18 2.45 -1.64
C GLU A 42 1.00 2.16 -0.70
N ARG A 43 2.24 2.13 -1.20
CA ARG A 43 3.42 1.90 -0.37
C ARG A 43 3.65 3.05 0.62
N LYS A 44 3.51 4.30 0.19
CA LYS A 44 3.56 5.47 1.10
C LYS A 44 2.49 5.39 2.18
N ALA A 45 1.26 5.05 1.80
CA ALA A 45 0.13 4.96 2.72
C ALA A 45 0.29 3.80 3.71
N PHE A 46 0.85 2.67 3.26
CA PHE A 46 1.18 1.52 4.12
C PHE A 46 2.23 1.91 5.17
N THR A 47 3.34 2.54 4.76
CA THR A 47 4.38 3.01 5.68
C THR A 47 3.88 4.09 6.65
N ALA A 48 2.98 4.97 6.22
CA ALA A 48 2.38 5.99 7.09
C ALA A 48 1.55 5.37 8.23
N VAL A 49 0.73 4.35 7.94
CA VAL A 49 -0.04 3.66 8.98
C VAL A 49 0.86 2.81 9.87
N GLY A 50 1.89 2.17 9.31
CA GLY A 50 2.94 1.52 10.09
C GLY A 50 3.56 2.49 11.09
N SER A 51 4.00 3.66 10.64
CA SER A 51 4.62 4.71 11.46
C SER A 51 3.70 5.24 12.56
N ILE A 52 2.41 5.47 12.25
CA ILE A 52 1.40 5.84 13.25
C ILE A 52 1.23 4.73 14.30
N THR A 53 1.30 3.46 13.89
CA THR A 53 1.13 2.32 14.80
C THR A 53 2.31 2.20 15.78
N ILE A 54 3.54 2.47 15.33
CA ILE A 54 4.73 2.46 16.21
C ILE A 54 4.69 3.66 17.17
N ALA A 55 4.35 4.86 16.65
CA ALA A 55 4.26 6.07 17.47
C ALA A 55 3.16 5.98 18.54
N THR A 56 2.00 5.40 18.21
CA THR A 56 0.90 5.23 19.17
C THR A 56 1.23 4.21 20.28
N ARG A 57 2.15 3.27 20.04
CA ARG A 57 2.60 2.30 21.05
C ARG A 57 3.77 2.78 21.91
N ALA A 58 4.56 3.74 21.43
CA ALA A 58 5.70 4.29 22.17
C ALA A 58 5.31 5.31 23.25
N THR A 59 4.08 5.81 23.23
CA THR A 59 3.55 6.82 24.16
C THR A 59 2.64 6.22 25.23
N GLN A 60 2.64 4.90 25.42
CA GLN A 60 1.77 4.19 26.38
C GLN A 60 2.58 3.42 27.41
#